data_AF-A0A2E0I2L3-F1
#
_entry.id   AF-A0A2E0I2L3-F1
#
_cell.length_a   1.000
_cell.length_b   1.000
_cell.length_c   1.000
_cell.angle_alpha   90.00
_cell.angle_beta   90.00
_cell.angle_gamma   90.00
#
_symmetry.space_group_name_H-M   'P 1'
#
loop_
_entity.id
_entity.type
_entity.pdbx_description
1 polymer ?
#
loop_
_entity_poly.entity_id
_entity_poly.type
_entity_poly.pdbx_seq_one_letter_code
_entity_poly.pdbx_strand_id
1 'polypeptide(L)'
;MIKKNVSLKHYNTFGIDVNAKEFASVKSLEDLKSILKSNPLKLLVLGGGSNVLLTKNVEELVLHINLKGIEICEKNNKTTQIKVAAGENWHDFVMWTLDRNLGGLENLSLIPGNIGTAPIQNIGAYGVELKDSFISCEAVNLKTLEIEIFSNDDCKFEYRNSIFKSEYKGQYIITAVTFELTNINHKLKTAYGAITNELKQMGVLTPTIQDVSKAVIAIRQSKLPDPKKLGNSGSFFKNPVVSKETFETLSKQFPNMPNYAVSKMEVKIPAGWLIETAGFKGKTFGNHGVHKHQALVLVNYGGASGHDILALSKLIQTTIKTIFGIVLETEVIIL
;
A
#
# COMPACT_ATOMS: atom_id res chain seq x y z
N MET A 1 -13.70 -21.32 14.55
CA MET A 1 -13.25 -20.18 13.73
C MET A 1 -12.06 -19.47 14.35
N ILE A 2 -12.15 -19.11 15.64
CA ILE A 2 -11.04 -18.50 16.39
C ILE A 2 -10.03 -19.58 16.80
N LYS A 3 -8.75 -19.31 16.54
CA LYS A 3 -7.60 -20.08 16.98
C LYS A 3 -6.84 -19.28 18.04
N LYS A 4 -6.18 -19.96 18.97
CA LYS A 4 -5.36 -19.32 20.02
C LYS A 4 -3.87 -19.42 19.69
N ASN A 5 -3.09 -18.43 20.14
CA ASN A 5 -1.63 -18.39 20.03
C ASN A 5 -1.11 -18.68 18.61
N VAL A 6 -1.61 -17.92 17.64
CA VAL A 6 -1.24 -18.07 16.22
C VAL A 6 -0.09 -17.13 15.89
N SER A 7 1.00 -17.66 15.32
CA SER A 7 2.08 -16.83 14.76
C SER A 7 1.56 -15.97 13.61
N LEU A 8 1.87 -14.67 13.65
CA LEU A 8 1.55 -13.70 12.62
C LEU A 8 2.63 -13.56 11.55
N LYS A 9 3.68 -14.39 11.58
CA LYS A 9 4.82 -14.33 10.65
C LYS A 9 4.41 -14.33 9.17
N HIS A 10 3.40 -15.11 8.82
CA HIS A 10 2.89 -15.23 7.45
C HIS A 10 1.76 -14.24 7.11
N TYR A 11 1.41 -13.36 8.04
CA TYR A 11 0.33 -12.38 7.92
C TYR A 11 0.85 -10.92 7.92
N ASN A 12 2.17 -10.73 7.81
CA ASN A 12 2.80 -9.43 7.61
C ASN A 12 4.03 -9.56 6.70
N THR A 13 4.24 -8.60 5.80
CA THR A 13 5.30 -8.71 4.78
C THR A 13 6.71 -8.43 5.32
N PHE A 14 6.84 -7.84 6.51
CA PHE A 14 8.12 -7.81 7.22
C PHE A 14 8.57 -9.20 7.69
N GLY A 15 7.66 -10.16 7.81
CA GLY A 15 7.95 -11.48 8.35
C GLY A 15 8.28 -11.47 9.85
N ILE A 16 7.75 -10.50 10.60
CA ILE A 16 7.91 -10.45 12.06
C ILE A 16 7.11 -11.58 12.69
N ASP A 17 7.79 -12.39 13.50
CA ASP A 17 7.22 -13.54 14.19
C ASP A 17 6.76 -13.15 15.60
N VAL A 18 5.55 -12.60 15.69
CA VAL A 18 4.83 -12.37 16.95
C VAL A 18 3.56 -13.20 16.97
N ASN A 19 3.02 -13.48 18.16
CA ASN A 19 1.81 -14.25 18.31
C ASN A 19 0.58 -13.36 18.49
N ALA A 20 -0.51 -13.73 17.82
CA ALA A 20 -1.85 -13.30 18.17
C ALA A 20 -2.41 -14.24 19.24
N LYS A 21 -2.87 -13.67 20.36
CA LYS A 21 -3.56 -14.43 21.41
C LYS A 21 -4.78 -15.13 20.85
N GLU A 22 -5.57 -14.42 20.05
CA GLU A 22 -6.71 -14.95 19.32
C GLU A 22 -6.65 -14.51 17.86
N PHE A 23 -6.97 -15.43 16.96
CA PHE A 23 -6.90 -15.20 15.51
C PHE A 23 -8.08 -15.86 14.81
N ALA A 24 -8.76 -15.12 13.94
CA ALA A 24 -9.78 -15.67 13.05
C ALA A 24 -9.50 -15.25 11.60
N SER A 25 -9.52 -16.22 10.69
CA SER A 25 -9.51 -15.96 9.25
C SER A 25 -10.92 -16.11 8.71
N VAL A 26 -11.49 -15.00 8.28
CA VAL A 26 -12.87 -14.90 7.79
C VAL A 26 -12.92 -15.28 6.31
N LYS A 27 -13.83 -16.19 5.94
CA LYS A 27 -14.00 -16.64 4.55
C LYS A 27 -15.36 -16.31 3.95
N SER A 28 -16.34 -15.93 4.76
CA SER A 28 -17.67 -15.47 4.33
C SER A 28 -18.13 -14.23 5.10
N LEU A 29 -19.13 -13.53 4.57
CA LEU A 29 -19.77 -12.42 5.28
C LEU A 29 -20.51 -12.89 6.55
N GLU A 30 -21.03 -14.12 6.53
CA GLU A 30 -21.68 -14.75 7.69
C GLU A 30 -20.67 -15.00 8.81
N ASP A 31 -19.49 -15.53 8.49
CA ASP A 31 -18.37 -15.69 9.42
C ASP A 31 -17.98 -14.34 10.04
N LEU A 32 -17.87 -13.30 9.19
CA LEU A 32 -17.53 -11.95 9.63
C LEU A 32 -18.53 -11.44 10.66
N LYS A 33 -19.82 -11.42 10.29
CA LYS A 33 -20.89 -10.92 11.15
C LYS A 33 -21.00 -11.76 12.43
N SER A 34 -20.83 -13.07 12.36
CA SER A 34 -20.84 -13.96 13.52
C SER A 34 -19.71 -13.61 14.50
N ILE A 35 -18.48 -13.45 14.01
CA ILE A 35 -17.33 -13.09 14.85
C ILE A 35 -17.52 -11.70 15.48
N LEU A 36 -17.97 -10.72 14.70
CA LEU A 36 -18.20 -9.36 15.19
C LEU A 36 -19.30 -9.31 16.26
N LYS A 37 -20.38 -10.09 16.12
CA LYS A 37 -21.45 -10.19 17.15
C LYS A 37 -20.93 -10.77 18.46
N SER A 38 -20.10 -11.80 18.41
CA SER A 38 -19.59 -12.49 19.60
C SER A 38 -18.40 -11.79 20.26
N ASN A 39 -17.76 -10.83 19.58
CA ASN A 39 -16.54 -10.17 20.06
C ASN A 39 -16.62 -8.65 19.82
N PRO A 40 -17.43 -7.91 20.60
CA PRO A 40 -17.61 -6.46 20.42
C PRO A 40 -16.38 -5.63 20.85
N LEU A 41 -15.26 -6.27 21.23
CA LEU A 41 -14.05 -5.65 21.77
C LEU A 41 -13.05 -5.23 20.67
N LYS A 42 -11.95 -4.56 21.07
CA LYS A 42 -10.86 -4.10 20.20
C LYS A 42 -10.39 -5.23 19.26
N LEU A 43 -10.44 -4.97 17.95
CA LEU A 43 -10.01 -5.88 16.90
C LEU A 43 -8.76 -5.32 16.21
N LEU A 44 -7.84 -6.21 15.83
CA LEU A 44 -6.84 -5.89 14.82
C LEU A 44 -7.24 -6.52 13.49
N VAL A 45 -7.69 -5.69 12.54
CA VAL A 45 -8.06 -6.16 11.19
C VAL A 45 -6.83 -6.21 10.30
N LEU A 46 -6.57 -7.37 9.70
CA LEU A 46 -5.49 -7.58 8.74
C LEU A 46 -6.04 -8.03 7.39
N GLY A 47 -5.61 -7.35 6.32
CA GLY A 47 -5.57 -7.92 4.98
C GLY A 47 -4.29 -8.75 4.83
N GLY A 48 -3.47 -8.45 3.82
CA GLY A 48 -2.19 -9.11 3.59
C GLY A 48 -1.01 -8.59 4.42
N GLY A 49 -1.25 -7.64 5.33
CA GLY A 49 -0.22 -7.10 6.23
C GLY A 49 0.97 -6.45 5.52
N SER A 50 0.75 -5.87 4.34
CA SER A 50 1.81 -5.23 3.53
C SER A 50 2.21 -3.82 3.97
N ASN A 51 1.45 -3.22 4.90
CA ASN A 51 1.68 -1.87 5.41
C ASN A 51 1.61 -1.79 6.94
N VAL A 52 2.02 -2.87 7.62
CA VAL A 52 2.08 -2.92 9.10
C VAL A 52 3.47 -3.29 9.57
N LEU A 53 3.83 -2.83 10.76
CA LEU A 53 4.97 -3.29 11.54
C LEU A 53 4.46 -3.76 12.90
N LEU A 54 4.44 -5.08 13.10
CA LEU A 54 4.09 -5.68 14.38
C LEU A 54 5.31 -5.61 15.31
N THR A 55 5.19 -4.94 16.44
CA THR A 55 6.29 -4.76 17.40
C THR A 55 6.21 -5.73 18.57
N LYS A 56 5.03 -6.23 18.89
CA LYS A 56 4.75 -7.09 20.05
C LYS A 56 3.67 -8.12 19.73
N ASN A 57 3.50 -9.09 20.64
CA ASN A 57 2.34 -9.99 20.59
C ASN A 57 1.04 -9.17 20.65
N VAL A 58 0.03 -9.65 19.93
CA VAL A 58 -1.27 -9.00 19.82
C VAL A 58 -2.23 -9.65 20.81
N GLU A 59 -2.70 -8.86 21.77
CA GLU A 59 -3.64 -9.31 22.81
C GLU A 59 -5.09 -9.29 22.33
N GLU A 60 -5.38 -8.40 21.37
CA GLU A 60 -6.66 -8.30 20.68
C GLU A 60 -6.92 -9.49 19.74
N LEU A 61 -8.19 -9.71 19.41
CA LEU A 61 -8.54 -10.64 18.34
C LEU A 61 -8.04 -10.11 17.00
N VAL A 62 -7.15 -10.87 16.37
CA VAL A 62 -6.69 -10.59 15.01
C VAL A 62 -7.69 -11.18 14.02
N LEU A 63 -8.29 -10.31 13.23
CA LEU A 63 -9.28 -10.66 12.21
C LEU A 63 -8.66 -10.55 10.82
N HIS A 64 -8.32 -11.69 10.22
CA HIS A 64 -7.79 -11.78 8.88
C HIS A 64 -8.92 -11.88 7.84
N ILE A 65 -9.02 -10.89 6.97
CA ILE A 65 -10.05 -10.80 5.93
C ILE A 65 -9.61 -11.63 4.71
N ASN A 66 -10.18 -12.82 4.56
CA ASN A 66 -9.86 -13.76 3.47
C ASN A 66 -11.11 -14.10 2.65
N LEU A 67 -11.94 -13.09 2.39
CA LEU A 67 -13.09 -13.18 1.48
C LEU A 67 -12.59 -13.35 0.05
N LYS A 68 -13.17 -14.28 -0.70
CA LYS A 68 -12.76 -14.62 -2.06
C LYS A 68 -13.93 -14.49 -3.03
N GLY A 69 -13.62 -14.22 -4.29
CA GLY A 69 -14.60 -14.03 -5.35
C GLY A 69 -14.27 -12.85 -6.25
N ILE A 70 -14.38 -13.08 -7.55
CA ILE A 70 -14.32 -12.08 -8.61
C ILE A 70 -15.58 -12.30 -9.46
N GLU A 71 -16.43 -11.29 -9.56
CA GLU A 71 -17.71 -11.34 -10.25
C GLU A 71 -17.77 -10.23 -11.30
N ILE A 72 -18.12 -10.57 -12.54
CA ILE A 72 -18.45 -9.57 -13.56
C ILE A 72 -19.92 -9.21 -13.37
N CYS A 73 -20.20 -8.01 -12.85
CA CYS A 73 -21.56 -7.54 -12.56
C CYS A 73 -22.26 -7.00 -13.81
N GLU A 74 -21.52 -6.25 -14.62
CA GLU A 74 -22.02 -5.67 -15.87
C GLU A 74 -20.94 -5.72 -16.94
N LYS A 75 -21.34 -5.98 -18.18
CA LYS A 75 -20.43 -5.96 -19.33
C LYS A 75 -21.14 -5.41 -20.55
N ASN A 76 -20.53 -4.40 -21.17
CA ASN A 76 -20.95 -3.89 -22.46
C ASN A 76 -19.75 -3.82 -23.42
N ASN A 77 -19.92 -3.25 -24.61
CA ASN A 77 -18.84 -3.19 -25.61
C ASN A 77 -17.68 -2.26 -25.20
N LYS A 78 -17.91 -1.28 -24.33
CA LYS A 78 -16.94 -0.26 -23.93
C LYS A 78 -16.30 -0.53 -22.57
N THR A 79 -17.07 -0.97 -21.59
CA THR A 79 -16.63 -1.16 -20.20
C THR A 79 -17.11 -2.47 -19.61
N THR A 80 -16.41 -2.92 -18.56
CA THR A 80 -16.77 -4.06 -17.72
C THR A 80 -16.72 -3.63 -16.27
N GLN A 81 -17.80 -3.84 -15.53
CA GLN A 81 -17.84 -3.65 -14.08
C GLN A 81 -17.60 -4.96 -13.36
N ILE A 82 -16.67 -4.95 -12.41
CA ILE A 82 -16.20 -6.15 -11.71
C ILE A 82 -16.24 -5.90 -10.21
N LYS A 83 -17.02 -6.70 -9.49
CA LYS A 83 -17.00 -6.76 -8.03
C LYS A 83 -15.99 -7.80 -7.58
N VAL A 84 -15.12 -7.40 -6.64
CA VAL A 84 -14.03 -8.24 -6.14
C VAL A 84 -14.04 -8.27 -4.63
N ALA A 85 -13.97 -9.47 -4.06
CA ALA A 85 -13.94 -9.67 -2.62
C ALA A 85 -12.65 -9.10 -1.99
N ALA A 86 -12.78 -8.53 -0.80
CA ALA A 86 -11.73 -7.79 -0.11
C ALA A 86 -10.46 -8.60 0.18
N GLY A 87 -10.58 -9.92 0.31
CA GLY A 87 -9.45 -10.81 0.57
C GLY A 87 -8.71 -11.26 -0.70
N GLU A 88 -9.13 -10.86 -1.90
CA GLU A 88 -8.35 -11.15 -3.11
C GLU A 88 -7.02 -10.39 -3.13
N ASN A 89 -5.98 -11.04 -3.67
CA ASN A 89 -4.68 -10.41 -3.82
C ASN A 89 -4.76 -9.33 -4.89
N TRP A 90 -4.22 -8.15 -4.60
CA TRP A 90 -4.28 -7.02 -5.53
C TRP A 90 -3.61 -7.33 -6.87
N HIS A 91 -2.35 -7.80 -6.84
CA HIS A 91 -1.60 -8.01 -8.07
C HIS A 91 -2.18 -9.15 -8.91
N ASP A 92 -2.61 -10.23 -8.26
CA ASP A 92 -3.26 -11.35 -8.96
C ASP A 92 -4.55 -10.88 -9.65
N PHE A 93 -5.32 -9.97 -9.03
CA PHE A 93 -6.47 -9.34 -9.67
C PHE A 93 -6.06 -8.48 -10.88
N VAL A 94 -5.00 -7.66 -10.77
CA VAL A 94 -4.48 -6.90 -11.93
C VAL A 94 -4.09 -7.84 -13.08
N MET A 95 -3.44 -8.96 -12.80
CA MET A 95 -3.11 -9.93 -13.84
C MET A 95 -4.37 -10.56 -14.45
N TRP A 96 -5.35 -10.90 -13.61
CA TRP A 96 -6.65 -11.45 -14.05
C TRP A 96 -7.40 -10.50 -15.00
N THR A 97 -7.32 -9.18 -14.78
CA THR A 97 -7.94 -8.18 -15.66
C THR A 97 -7.19 -8.05 -16.98
N LEU A 98 -5.86 -8.08 -16.95
CA LEU A 98 -5.01 -8.01 -18.15
C LEU A 98 -5.16 -9.24 -19.05
N ASP A 99 -5.33 -10.43 -18.48
CA ASP A 99 -5.62 -11.66 -19.22
C ASP A 99 -6.96 -11.60 -19.98
N ARG A 100 -7.84 -10.68 -19.58
CA ARG A 100 -9.13 -10.40 -20.22
C ARG A 100 -9.13 -9.14 -21.08
N ASN A 101 -7.96 -8.55 -21.32
CA ASN A 101 -7.79 -7.30 -22.06
C ASN A 101 -8.59 -6.12 -21.48
N LEU A 102 -8.68 -6.04 -20.14
CA LEU A 102 -9.38 -4.95 -19.45
C LEU A 102 -8.37 -3.89 -18.98
N GLY A 103 -8.48 -2.67 -19.49
CA GLY A 103 -7.60 -1.55 -19.17
C GLY A 103 -8.05 -0.73 -17.97
N GLY A 104 -7.09 -0.21 -17.20
CA GLY A 104 -7.33 0.69 -16.07
C GLY A 104 -6.39 0.46 -14.89
N LEU A 105 -5.91 -0.78 -14.70
CA LEU A 105 -5.12 -1.17 -13.52
C LEU A 105 -3.65 -1.46 -13.82
N GLU A 106 -3.21 -1.40 -15.07
CA GLU A 106 -1.87 -1.79 -15.51
C GLU A 106 -0.75 -1.01 -14.79
N ASN A 107 -0.97 0.28 -14.51
CA ASN A 107 -0.04 1.13 -13.76
C ASN A 107 0.10 0.74 -12.28
N LEU A 108 -0.85 -0.01 -11.75
CA LEU A 108 -0.92 -0.45 -10.35
C LEU A 108 -0.38 -1.89 -10.16
N SER A 109 0.28 -2.44 -11.18
CA SER A 109 0.88 -3.77 -11.14
C SER A 109 1.93 -3.90 -10.03
N LEU A 110 2.01 -5.10 -9.43
CA LEU A 110 2.96 -5.46 -8.37
C LEU A 110 2.87 -4.57 -7.11
N ILE A 111 1.72 -3.96 -6.83
CA ILE A 111 1.43 -3.41 -5.50
C ILE A 111 1.05 -4.58 -4.57
N PRO A 112 1.70 -4.74 -3.41
CA PRO A 112 1.37 -5.81 -2.47
C PRO A 112 0.12 -5.49 -1.65
N GLY A 113 -0.58 -6.52 -1.21
CA GLY A 113 -1.76 -6.42 -0.35
C GLY A 113 -3.01 -6.97 -1.01
N ASN A 114 -4.15 -6.61 -0.45
CA ASN A 114 -5.45 -7.16 -0.85
C ASN A 114 -6.41 -6.05 -1.27
N ILE A 115 -7.42 -6.44 -2.03
CA ILE A 115 -8.44 -5.55 -2.59
C ILE A 115 -9.08 -4.66 -1.52
N GLY A 116 -9.45 -5.21 -0.36
CA GLY A 116 -10.11 -4.45 0.70
C GLY A 116 -9.23 -3.38 1.36
N THR A 117 -7.90 -3.52 1.27
CA THR A 117 -6.96 -2.51 1.79
C THR A 117 -6.66 -1.40 0.79
N ALA A 118 -6.98 -1.61 -0.49
CA ALA A 118 -6.65 -0.69 -1.56
C ALA A 118 -7.38 0.67 -1.44
N PRO A 119 -8.70 0.73 -1.13
CA PRO A 119 -9.42 1.99 -0.92
C PRO A 119 -8.94 2.77 0.30
N ILE A 120 -8.53 2.09 1.38
CA ILE A 120 -8.16 2.74 2.65
C ILE A 120 -7.13 3.87 2.43
N GLN A 121 -6.17 3.66 1.54
CA GLN A 121 -5.14 4.64 1.26
C GLN A 121 -5.16 5.15 -0.18
N ASN A 122 -6.21 4.90 -0.95
CA ASN A 122 -6.26 5.24 -2.39
C ASN A 122 -4.93 4.87 -3.08
N ILE A 123 -4.61 3.58 -3.13
CA ILE A 123 -3.31 3.12 -3.64
C ILE A 123 -3.04 3.74 -5.01
N GLY A 124 -1.79 4.10 -5.27
CA GLY A 124 -1.44 4.76 -6.53
C GLY A 124 0.02 4.60 -6.88
N ALA A 125 0.29 4.43 -8.17
CA ALA A 125 1.63 4.32 -8.70
C ALA A 125 1.64 4.84 -10.14
N TYR A 126 2.77 5.43 -10.54
CA TYR A 126 3.03 5.85 -11.92
C TYR A 126 1.93 6.72 -12.55
N GLY A 127 1.37 7.65 -11.77
CA GLY A 127 0.38 8.63 -12.26
C GLY A 127 -1.07 8.12 -12.34
N VAL A 128 -1.35 6.94 -11.78
CA VAL A 128 -2.71 6.39 -11.62
C VAL A 128 -2.96 6.11 -10.14
N GLU A 129 -4.19 6.34 -9.71
CA GLU A 129 -4.70 6.02 -8.38
C GLU A 129 -5.91 5.09 -8.47
N LEU A 130 -6.21 4.37 -7.39
CA LEU A 130 -7.36 3.45 -7.32
C LEU A 130 -8.66 4.13 -7.75
N LYS A 131 -8.87 5.37 -7.29
CA LYS A 131 -10.08 6.15 -7.56
C LYS A 131 -10.37 6.33 -9.06
N ASP A 132 -9.37 6.20 -9.92
CA ASP A 132 -9.51 6.40 -11.37
C ASP A 132 -10.30 5.28 -12.06
N SER A 133 -10.44 4.12 -11.41
CA SER A 133 -11.23 2.97 -11.89
C SER A 133 -12.22 2.44 -10.84
N PHE A 134 -12.33 3.10 -9.69
CA PHE A 134 -13.21 2.72 -8.60
C PHE A 134 -14.64 3.20 -8.84
N ILE A 135 -15.63 2.34 -8.60
CA ILE A 135 -17.05 2.68 -8.64
C ILE A 135 -17.60 2.79 -7.21
N SER A 136 -17.46 1.71 -6.45
CA SER A 136 -17.96 1.64 -5.08
C SER A 136 -17.25 0.56 -4.25
N CYS A 137 -17.45 0.58 -2.94
CA CYS A 137 -17.11 -0.54 -2.06
C CYS A 137 -18.23 -0.86 -1.07
N GLU A 138 -18.34 -2.15 -0.74
CA GLU A 138 -19.21 -2.64 0.32
C GLU A 138 -18.40 -2.76 1.61
N ALA A 139 -18.86 -2.13 2.69
CA ALA A 139 -18.20 -2.18 3.98
C ALA A 139 -19.17 -2.51 5.10
N VAL A 140 -18.74 -3.38 6.02
CA VAL A 140 -19.50 -3.68 7.25
C VAL A 140 -19.21 -2.60 8.27
N ASN A 141 -20.26 -1.93 8.74
CA ASN A 141 -20.20 -1.00 9.86
C ASN A 141 -20.00 -1.78 11.16
N LEU A 142 -18.95 -1.50 11.91
CA LEU A 142 -18.60 -2.26 13.11
C LEU A 142 -19.55 -2.03 14.29
N LYS A 143 -20.36 -0.97 14.25
CA LYS A 143 -21.36 -0.67 15.29
C LYS A 143 -22.70 -1.34 15.00
N THR A 144 -23.19 -1.25 13.76
CA THR A 144 -24.52 -1.77 13.38
C THR A 144 -24.47 -3.17 12.81
N LEU A 145 -23.31 -3.61 12.32
CA LEU A 145 -23.08 -4.87 11.59
C LEU A 145 -23.82 -4.96 10.25
N GLU A 146 -24.33 -3.83 9.78
CA GLU A 146 -24.93 -3.70 8.46
C GLU A 146 -23.88 -3.43 7.39
N ILE A 147 -24.21 -3.82 6.16
CA ILE A 147 -23.38 -3.54 4.99
C ILE A 147 -23.84 -2.19 4.43
N GLU A 148 -22.90 -1.28 4.31
CA GLU A 148 -23.08 0.03 3.68
C GLU A 148 -22.27 0.07 2.37
N ILE A 149 -22.80 0.77 1.37
CA ILE A 149 -22.16 0.95 0.08
C ILE A 149 -21.65 2.39 0.01
N PHE A 150 -20.36 2.55 -0.27
CA PHE A 150 -19.72 3.85 -0.47
C PHE A 150 -19.38 4.00 -1.94
N SER A 151 -19.91 5.04 -2.59
CA SER A 151 -19.51 5.44 -3.94
C SER A 151 -18.10 6.04 -3.95
N ASN A 152 -17.58 6.34 -5.15
CA ASN A 152 -16.30 7.04 -5.30
C ASN A 152 -16.29 8.37 -4.52
N ASP A 153 -17.36 9.16 -4.64
CA ASP A 153 -17.48 10.46 -3.98
C ASP A 153 -17.58 10.31 -2.46
N ASP A 154 -18.34 9.32 -1.97
CA ASP A 154 -18.47 9.06 -0.53
C ASP A 154 -17.13 8.69 0.13
N CYS A 155 -16.23 8.06 -0.63
CA CYS A 155 -14.93 7.63 -0.14
C CYS A 155 -13.95 8.80 0.10
N LYS A 156 -14.24 10.00 -0.41
CA LYS A 156 -13.42 11.22 -0.26
C LYS A 156 -11.93 10.96 -0.53
N PHE A 157 -11.61 10.34 -1.68
CA PHE A 157 -10.24 9.93 -1.99
C PHE A 157 -9.29 11.12 -2.23
N GLU A 158 -8.15 11.06 -1.56
CA GLU A 158 -7.05 12.03 -1.68
C GLU A 158 -5.72 11.28 -1.88
N TYR A 159 -4.61 12.03 -2.04
CA TYR A 159 -3.29 11.41 -2.13
C TYR A 159 -2.97 10.63 -0.85
N ARG A 160 -2.88 9.29 -0.98
CA ARG A 160 -2.60 8.36 0.13
C ARG A 160 -3.64 8.38 1.27
N ASN A 161 -4.86 8.82 1.00
CA ASN A 161 -5.89 9.05 2.01
C ASN A 161 -7.31 8.77 1.49
N SER A 162 -8.23 8.46 2.42
CA SER A 162 -9.66 8.25 2.18
C SER A 162 -10.44 8.50 3.47
N ILE A 163 -11.76 8.54 3.39
CA ILE A 163 -12.63 8.64 4.57
C ILE A 163 -12.36 7.52 5.60
N PHE A 164 -11.99 6.31 5.15
CA PHE A 164 -11.69 5.17 6.02
C PHE A 164 -10.37 5.30 6.79
N LYS A 165 -9.48 6.20 6.36
CA LYS A 165 -8.21 6.50 7.03
C LYS A 165 -8.29 7.77 7.89
N SER A 166 -9.32 8.59 7.67
CA SER A 166 -9.58 9.84 8.38
C SER A 166 -10.81 9.70 9.29
N GLU A 167 -11.97 10.21 8.87
CA GLU A 167 -13.20 10.34 9.64
C GLU A 167 -13.72 8.97 10.15
N TYR A 168 -13.66 7.95 9.31
CA TYR A 168 -14.20 6.60 9.57
C TYR A 168 -13.13 5.59 10.00
N LYS A 169 -11.98 6.09 10.47
CA LYS A 169 -10.89 5.23 10.94
C LYS A 169 -11.36 4.30 12.06
N GLY A 170 -11.25 2.99 11.79
CA GLY A 170 -11.63 1.94 12.75
C GLY A 170 -13.14 1.73 12.90
N GLN A 171 -13.97 2.28 12.01
CA GLN A 171 -15.43 2.14 12.06
C GLN A 171 -15.99 1.11 11.06
N TYR A 172 -15.24 0.79 10.00
CA TYR A 172 -15.69 -0.06 8.90
C TYR A 172 -14.66 -1.14 8.52
N ILE A 173 -15.15 -2.27 8.01
CA ILE A 173 -14.36 -3.28 7.32
C ILE A 173 -14.85 -3.38 5.88
N ILE A 174 -14.00 -3.05 4.91
CA ILE A 174 -14.31 -3.23 3.48
C ILE A 174 -14.32 -4.72 3.16
N THR A 175 -15.38 -5.17 2.49
CA THR A 175 -15.66 -6.57 2.18
C THR A 175 -15.67 -6.89 0.68
N ALA A 176 -15.98 -5.89 -0.16
CA ALA A 176 -15.84 -5.98 -1.60
C ALA A 176 -15.59 -4.60 -2.21
N VAL A 177 -14.97 -4.56 -3.38
CA VAL A 177 -14.73 -3.35 -4.18
C VAL A 177 -15.18 -3.59 -5.61
N THR A 178 -15.88 -2.62 -6.18
CA THR A 178 -16.35 -2.65 -7.57
C THR A 178 -15.51 -1.68 -8.40
N PHE A 179 -14.97 -2.18 -9.50
CA PHE A 179 -14.20 -1.42 -10.48
C PHE A 179 -14.96 -1.33 -11.80
N GLU A 180 -14.76 -0.25 -12.55
CA GLU A 180 -15.11 -0.16 -13.96
C GLU A 180 -13.83 -0.08 -14.80
N LEU A 181 -13.66 -1.04 -15.71
CA LEU A 181 -12.49 -1.15 -16.58
C LEU A 181 -12.91 -1.02 -18.04
N THR A 182 -11.98 -0.60 -18.89
CA THR A 182 -12.25 -0.38 -20.32
C THR A 182 -11.94 -1.61 -21.17
N ASN A 183 -12.80 -1.87 -22.15
CA ASN A 183 -12.70 -3.02 -23.06
C ASN A 183 -12.06 -2.64 -24.40
N ILE A 184 -12.29 -1.39 -24.85
CA ILE A 184 -11.81 -0.86 -26.14
C ILE A 184 -11.32 0.58 -25.97
N ASN A 185 -10.40 1.00 -26.84
CA ASN A 185 -9.88 2.37 -26.89
C ASN A 185 -9.38 2.92 -25.54
N HIS A 186 -8.81 2.04 -24.70
CA HIS A 186 -8.24 2.45 -23.42
C HIS A 186 -7.11 3.46 -23.62
N LYS A 187 -7.10 4.50 -22.79
CA LYS A 187 -6.06 5.54 -22.85
C LYS A 187 -4.93 5.19 -21.89
N LEU A 188 -3.85 4.65 -22.45
CA LEU A 188 -2.66 4.29 -21.67
C LEU A 188 -2.05 5.50 -20.96
N LYS A 189 -1.64 5.29 -19.70
CA LYS A 189 -1.00 6.30 -18.86
C LYS A 189 0.50 6.07 -18.81
N THR A 190 1.20 6.40 -19.89
CA THR A 190 2.66 6.20 -20.02
C THR A 190 3.49 7.44 -19.70
N ALA A 191 2.86 8.60 -19.47
CA ALA A 191 3.55 9.89 -19.30
C ALA A 191 4.53 9.95 -18.11
N TYR A 192 4.45 9.00 -17.18
CA TYR A 192 5.43 8.90 -16.10
C TYR A 192 6.79 8.46 -16.67
N GLY A 193 7.80 9.34 -16.65
CA GLY A 193 9.03 9.18 -17.43
C GLY A 193 9.77 7.84 -17.27
N ALA A 194 9.67 7.19 -16.11
CA ALA A 194 10.24 5.86 -15.91
C ALA A 194 9.59 4.79 -16.82
N ILE A 195 8.27 4.83 -17.03
CA ILE A 195 7.54 3.89 -17.92
C ILE A 195 7.96 4.09 -19.36
N THR A 196 7.97 5.34 -19.87
CA THR A 196 8.38 5.63 -21.25
C THR A 196 9.79 5.11 -21.54
N ASN A 197 10.72 5.30 -20.61
CA ASN A 197 12.09 4.84 -20.79
C ASN A 197 12.18 3.31 -20.78
N GLU A 198 11.47 2.64 -19.88
CA GLU A 198 11.44 1.18 -19.80
C GLU A 198 10.82 0.56 -21.07
N LEU A 199 9.69 1.09 -21.55
CA LEU A 199 9.04 0.63 -22.79
C LEU A 199 9.99 0.75 -23.99
N LYS A 200 10.76 1.84 -24.08
CA LYS A 200 11.80 2.00 -25.12
C LYS A 200 12.90 0.95 -24.99
N GLN A 201 13.38 0.68 -23.77
CA GLN A 201 14.39 -0.36 -23.52
C GLN A 201 13.87 -1.76 -23.87
N MET A 202 12.59 -2.02 -23.67
CA MET A 202 11.91 -3.26 -24.07
C MET A 202 11.64 -3.35 -25.58
N GLY A 203 11.95 -2.32 -26.38
CA GLY A 203 11.69 -2.30 -27.82
C GLY A 203 10.22 -2.12 -28.21
N VAL A 204 9.38 -1.63 -27.29
CA VAL A 204 7.93 -1.48 -27.51
C VAL A 204 7.64 -0.10 -28.13
N LEU A 205 7.28 -0.09 -29.42
CA LEU A 205 6.95 1.13 -30.17
C LEU A 205 5.48 1.54 -30.01
N THR A 206 4.57 0.57 -29.92
CA THR A 206 3.13 0.79 -29.75
C THR A 206 2.67 -0.03 -28.55
N PRO A 207 2.68 0.56 -27.34
CA PRO A 207 2.42 -0.19 -26.12
C PRO A 207 0.98 -0.67 -26.02
N THR A 208 0.80 -1.84 -25.42
CA THR A 208 -0.48 -2.37 -24.93
C THR A 208 -0.59 -2.20 -23.40
N ILE A 209 -1.76 -2.50 -22.82
CA ILE A 209 -1.92 -2.53 -21.35
C ILE A 209 -0.99 -3.56 -20.71
N GLN A 210 -0.74 -4.69 -21.38
CA GLN A 210 0.19 -5.72 -20.91
C GLN A 210 1.64 -5.22 -20.96
N ASP A 211 2.04 -4.46 -21.97
CA ASP A 211 3.38 -3.89 -22.05
C ASP A 211 3.62 -2.85 -20.96
N VAL A 212 2.62 -2.00 -20.69
CA VAL A 212 2.68 -1.04 -19.57
C VAL A 212 2.81 -1.78 -18.23
N SER A 213 2.01 -2.83 -18.01
CA SER A 213 2.12 -3.67 -16.80
C SER A 213 3.51 -4.30 -16.66
N LYS A 214 4.05 -4.90 -17.74
CA LYS A 214 5.41 -5.48 -17.74
C LYS A 214 6.47 -4.45 -17.43
N ALA A 215 6.41 -3.26 -18.04
CA ALA A 215 7.33 -2.17 -17.76
C ALA A 215 7.24 -1.74 -16.28
N VAL A 216 6.04 -1.59 -15.73
CA VAL A 216 5.83 -1.27 -14.32
C VAL A 216 6.41 -2.35 -13.41
N ILE A 217 6.18 -3.63 -13.70
CA ILE A 217 6.74 -4.76 -12.95
C ILE A 217 8.26 -4.70 -12.97
N ALA A 218 8.89 -4.52 -14.13
CA ALA A 218 10.34 -4.43 -14.28
C ALA A 218 10.93 -3.26 -13.47
N ILE A 219 10.35 -2.06 -13.59
CA ILE A 219 10.78 -0.90 -12.81
C ILE A 219 10.67 -1.16 -11.32
N ARG A 220 9.56 -1.75 -10.85
CA ARG A 220 9.35 -2.04 -9.43
C ARG A 220 10.36 -3.06 -8.92
N GLN A 221 10.56 -4.16 -9.64
CA GLN A 221 11.52 -5.21 -9.26
C GLN A 221 12.97 -4.72 -9.26
N SER A 222 13.32 -3.73 -10.08
CA SER A 222 14.67 -3.14 -10.06
C SER A 222 15.00 -2.37 -8.77
N LYS A 223 13.98 -1.93 -8.00
CA LYS A 223 14.14 -1.05 -6.83
C LYS A 223 13.58 -1.63 -5.54
N LEU A 224 12.49 -2.38 -5.62
CA LEU A 224 11.75 -2.91 -4.48
C LEU A 224 12.10 -4.38 -4.26
N PRO A 225 12.60 -4.74 -3.07
CA PRO A 225 12.85 -6.13 -2.75
C PRO A 225 11.52 -6.89 -2.60
N ASP A 226 11.46 -8.10 -3.15
CA ASP A 226 10.32 -9.02 -2.95
C ASP A 226 10.19 -9.36 -1.46
N PRO A 227 9.08 -8.98 -0.78
CA PRO A 227 8.91 -9.25 0.64
C PRO A 227 8.94 -10.73 1.02
N LYS A 228 8.65 -11.63 0.06
CA LYS A 228 8.77 -13.08 0.27
C LYS A 228 10.23 -13.54 0.40
N LYS A 229 11.17 -12.78 -0.17
CA LYS A 229 12.61 -13.07 -0.13
C LYS A 229 13.34 -12.23 0.92
N LEU A 230 12.92 -10.98 1.08
CA LEU A 230 13.53 -10.03 2.01
C LEU A 230 12.43 -9.20 2.66
N GLY A 231 12.11 -9.51 3.91
CA GLY A 231 10.94 -8.96 4.60
C GLY A 231 10.94 -7.44 4.63
N ASN A 232 9.87 -6.81 4.15
CA ASN A 232 9.70 -5.35 4.12
C ASN A 232 8.22 -4.98 3.94
N SER A 233 7.87 -3.73 4.23
CA SER A 233 6.53 -3.16 3.98
C SER A 233 6.57 -2.01 2.97
N GLY A 234 7.44 -2.13 1.94
CA GLY A 234 7.64 -1.08 0.96
C GLY A 234 8.31 0.16 1.54
N SER A 235 7.91 1.34 1.04
CA SER A 235 8.41 2.62 1.55
C SER A 235 7.93 2.83 2.99
N PHE A 236 8.87 2.91 3.92
CA PHE A 236 8.56 3.04 5.34
C PHE A 236 8.08 4.45 5.72
N PHE A 237 8.57 5.46 5.01
CA PHE A 237 8.28 6.88 5.28
C PHE A 237 7.56 7.54 4.10
N LYS A 238 6.69 8.50 4.41
CA LYS A 238 6.10 9.40 3.42
C LYS A 238 7.14 10.42 2.96
N ASN A 239 6.94 10.97 1.77
CA ASN A 239 7.70 12.14 1.33
C ASN A 239 7.18 13.39 2.08
N PRO A 240 8.03 14.13 2.83
CA PRO A 240 7.62 15.33 3.54
C PRO A 240 7.22 16.44 2.56
N VAL A 241 6.18 17.20 2.94
CA VAL A 241 5.80 18.46 2.30
C VAL A 241 6.21 19.57 3.26
N VAL A 242 7.00 20.52 2.76
CA VAL A 242 7.55 21.63 3.55
C VAL A 242 7.18 22.97 2.94
N SER A 243 7.26 24.05 3.72
CA SER A 243 7.09 25.40 3.19
C SER A 243 8.20 25.74 2.19
N LYS A 244 7.88 26.61 1.24
CA LYS A 244 8.84 27.11 0.26
C LYS A 244 10.06 27.78 0.91
N GLU A 245 9.84 28.52 2.00
CA GLU A 245 10.91 29.14 2.80
C GLU A 245 11.87 28.11 3.42
N THR A 246 11.32 27.02 3.98
CA THR A 246 12.12 25.90 4.50
C THR A 246 12.94 25.26 3.38
N PHE A 247 12.31 25.03 2.22
CA PHE A 247 12.99 24.48 1.04
C PHE A 247 14.10 25.40 0.52
N GLU A 248 13.88 26.71 0.43
CA GLU A 248 14.88 27.68 -0.03
C GLU A 248 16.09 27.73 0.90
N THR A 249 15.87 27.64 2.22
CA THR A 249 16.95 27.54 3.21
C THR A 249 17.77 26.27 3.04
N LEU A 250 17.10 25.13 2.89
CA LEU A 250 17.75 23.83 2.69
C LEU A 250 18.49 23.77 1.34
N SER A 251 17.94 24.35 0.29
CA SER A 251 18.54 24.32 -1.05
C SER A 251 19.87 25.05 -1.12
N LYS A 252 20.12 26.03 -0.24
CA LYS A 252 21.44 26.68 -0.12
C LYS A 252 22.50 25.71 0.42
N GLN A 253 22.13 24.84 1.35
CA GLN A 253 23.03 23.84 1.95
C GLN A 253 23.11 22.58 1.08
N PHE A 254 22.04 22.26 0.36
CA PHE A 254 21.90 21.07 -0.47
C PHE A 254 21.42 21.45 -1.89
N PRO A 255 22.30 22.01 -2.75
CA PRO A 255 21.91 22.51 -4.08
C PRO A 255 21.31 21.46 -5.02
N ASN A 256 21.65 20.19 -4.83
CA ASN A 256 21.20 19.07 -5.66
C ASN A 256 19.96 18.36 -5.08
N MET A 257 19.28 18.94 -4.10
CA MET A 257 18.11 18.32 -3.47
C MET A 257 16.94 18.23 -4.47
N PRO A 258 16.47 17.02 -4.81
CA PRO A 258 15.32 16.85 -5.69
C PRO A 258 14.07 17.37 -4.98
N ASN A 259 13.15 17.92 -5.76
CA ASN A 259 11.91 18.49 -5.24
C ASN A 259 10.78 18.42 -6.27
N TYR A 260 9.55 18.47 -5.77
CA TYR A 260 8.35 18.54 -6.58
C TYR A 260 7.44 19.62 -6.00
N ALA A 261 7.06 20.61 -6.81
CA ALA A 261 6.09 21.62 -6.40
C ALA A 261 4.74 20.94 -6.07
N VAL A 262 4.18 21.25 -4.90
CA VAL A 262 2.83 20.83 -4.50
C VAL A 262 1.86 21.98 -4.69
N SER A 263 2.27 23.17 -4.27
CA SER A 263 1.52 24.42 -4.44
C SER A 263 2.49 25.59 -4.62
N LYS A 264 1.96 26.82 -4.70
CA LYS A 264 2.80 28.03 -4.72
C LYS A 264 3.63 28.20 -3.43
N MET A 265 3.19 27.60 -2.31
CA MET A 265 3.79 27.76 -0.99
C MET A 265 4.43 26.48 -0.45
N GLU A 266 4.22 25.34 -1.10
CA GLU A 266 4.63 24.04 -0.58
C GLU A 266 5.41 23.22 -1.60
N VAL A 267 6.42 22.55 -1.09
CA VAL A 267 7.35 21.73 -1.86
C VAL A 267 7.45 20.35 -1.21
N LYS A 268 7.31 19.30 -2.03
CA LYS A 268 7.51 17.92 -1.60
C LYS A 268 8.96 17.52 -1.83
N ILE A 269 9.62 17.06 -0.78
CA ILE A 269 11.00 16.58 -0.82
C ILE A 269 10.99 15.05 -0.78
N PRO A 270 11.72 14.34 -1.67
CA PRO A 270 11.82 12.89 -1.62
C PRO A 270 12.53 12.40 -0.35
N ALA A 271 11.82 11.69 0.52
CA ALA A 271 12.38 11.15 1.77
C ALA A 271 13.51 10.14 1.51
N GLY A 272 13.45 9.40 0.39
CA GLY A 272 14.55 8.52 -0.01
C GLY A 272 15.87 9.25 -0.22
N TRP A 273 15.82 10.47 -0.79
CA TRP A 273 17.02 11.30 -0.96
C TRP A 273 17.55 11.78 0.40
N LEU A 274 16.69 12.21 1.31
CA LEU A 274 17.09 12.63 2.67
C LEU A 274 17.80 11.48 3.41
N ILE A 275 17.23 10.27 3.37
CA ILE A 275 17.77 9.08 4.03
C ILE A 275 19.10 8.63 3.40
N GLU A 276 19.19 8.70 2.07
CA GLU A 276 20.44 8.41 1.35
C GLU A 276 21.54 9.43 1.68
N THR A 277 21.23 10.72 1.66
CA THR A 277 22.18 11.81 1.99
C THR A 277 22.64 11.73 3.44
N ALA A 278 21.77 11.29 4.37
CA ALA A 278 22.15 10.97 5.75
C ALA A 278 22.98 9.66 5.88
N GLY A 279 23.27 9.01 4.76
CA GLY A 279 24.16 7.84 4.66
C GLY A 279 23.51 6.54 5.12
N PHE A 280 22.18 6.41 5.13
CA PHE A 280 21.53 5.17 5.58
C PHE A 280 21.38 4.12 4.48
N LYS A 281 21.34 4.50 3.20
CA LYS A 281 21.11 3.55 2.10
C LYS A 281 22.14 2.42 2.13
N GLY A 282 21.68 1.17 2.22
CA GLY A 282 22.53 -0.02 2.29
C GLY A 282 23.16 -0.30 3.67
N LYS A 283 22.88 0.50 4.71
CA LYS A 283 23.36 0.21 6.07
C LYS A 283 22.62 -1.00 6.66
N THR A 284 23.39 -1.83 7.35
CA THR A 284 22.91 -3.04 8.05
C THR A 284 23.21 -2.94 9.54
N PHE A 285 22.27 -3.39 10.36
CA PHE A 285 22.31 -3.43 11.81
C PHE A 285 22.01 -4.86 12.26
N GLY A 286 23.01 -5.75 12.15
CA GLY A 286 22.81 -7.18 12.37
C GLY A 286 21.88 -7.79 11.32
N ASN A 287 20.65 -8.12 11.72
CA ASN A 287 19.66 -8.82 10.90
C ASN A 287 18.59 -7.92 10.25
N HIS A 288 18.72 -6.60 10.33
CA HIS A 288 17.86 -5.65 9.66
C HIS A 288 18.66 -4.47 9.10
N GLY A 289 18.03 -3.61 8.30
CA GLY A 289 18.72 -2.45 7.74
C GLY A 289 17.89 -1.65 6.76
N VAL A 290 18.58 -0.87 5.93
CA VAL A 290 18.00 -0.12 4.81
C VAL A 290 18.44 -0.75 3.50
N HIS A 291 17.51 -0.96 2.58
CA HIS A 291 17.79 -1.63 1.31
C HIS A 291 18.85 -0.87 0.48
N LYS A 292 19.76 -1.63 -0.15
CA LYS A 292 20.89 -1.09 -0.95
C LYS A 292 20.48 -0.26 -2.18
N HIS A 293 19.31 -0.53 -2.76
CA HIS A 293 18.84 0.17 -3.97
C HIS A 293 17.68 1.13 -3.70
N GLN A 294 17.11 1.13 -2.50
CA GLN A 294 15.95 1.96 -2.16
C GLN A 294 15.99 2.39 -0.70
N ALA A 295 16.39 3.64 -0.45
CA ALA A 295 16.59 4.17 0.89
C ALA A 295 15.31 4.27 1.74
N LEU A 296 14.13 4.25 1.10
CA LEU A 296 12.85 4.24 1.82
C LEU A 296 12.48 2.87 2.38
N VAL A 297 13.12 1.79 1.94
CA VAL A 297 12.72 0.43 2.30
C VAL A 297 13.58 -0.07 3.45
N LEU A 298 12.97 -0.19 4.63
CA LEU A 298 13.55 -0.95 5.74
C LEU A 298 13.36 -2.44 5.48
N VAL A 299 14.38 -3.23 5.81
CA VAL A 299 14.42 -4.66 5.49
C VAL A 299 14.74 -5.50 6.71
N ASN A 300 14.10 -6.66 6.80
CA ASN A 300 14.40 -7.76 7.70
C ASN A 300 15.16 -8.84 6.92
N TYR A 301 16.46 -8.99 7.18
CA TYR A 301 17.31 -10.03 6.58
C TYR A 301 17.07 -11.43 7.17
N GLY A 302 16.22 -11.54 8.20
CA GLY A 302 15.82 -12.79 8.84
C GLY A 302 15.99 -12.71 10.36
N GLY A 303 14.90 -12.93 11.09
CA GLY A 303 14.92 -12.97 12.56
C GLY A 303 14.97 -11.61 13.26
N ALA A 304 14.84 -10.49 12.55
CA ALA A 304 14.67 -9.19 13.19
C ALA A 304 13.32 -9.12 13.92
N SER A 305 13.32 -8.52 15.10
CA SER A 305 12.07 -8.19 15.80
C SER A 305 11.48 -6.90 15.26
N GLY A 306 10.18 -6.68 15.48
CA GLY A 306 9.58 -5.40 15.13
C GLY A 306 10.14 -4.22 15.93
N HIS A 307 10.65 -4.47 17.15
CA HIS A 307 11.34 -3.47 17.95
C HIS A 307 12.63 -2.99 17.29
N ASP A 308 13.38 -3.90 16.64
CA ASP A 308 14.61 -3.55 15.92
C ASP A 308 14.33 -2.61 14.76
N ILE A 309 13.32 -2.95 13.94
CA ILE A 309 12.88 -2.10 12.82
C ILE A 309 12.37 -0.74 13.32
N LEU A 310 11.61 -0.71 14.42
CA LEU A 310 11.12 0.53 15.03
C LEU A 310 12.26 1.39 15.59
N ALA A 311 13.28 0.77 16.20
CA ALA A 311 14.45 1.47 16.70
C ALA A 311 15.23 2.12 15.54
N LEU A 312 15.44 1.37 14.45
CA LEU A 312 16.04 1.90 13.23
C LEU A 312 15.21 3.04 12.63
N SER A 313 13.89 2.92 12.58
CA SER A 313 13.05 3.99 12.03
C SER A 313 13.13 5.27 12.85
N LYS A 314 13.16 5.16 14.19
CA LYS A 314 13.33 6.30 15.09
C LYS A 314 14.71 6.94 14.94
N LEU A 315 15.76 6.12 14.80
CA LEU A 315 17.11 6.60 14.54
C LEU A 315 17.14 7.45 13.25
N ILE A 316 16.56 6.94 12.16
CA ILE A 316 16.45 7.68 10.89
C ILE A 316 15.69 8.99 11.09
N GLN A 317 14.51 8.97 11.73
CA GLN A 317 13.73 10.18 11.97
C GLN A 317 14.52 11.24 12.75
N THR A 318 15.21 10.84 13.82
CA THR A 318 16.06 11.75 14.60
C THR A 318 17.19 12.31 13.75
N THR A 319 17.91 11.48 12.99
CA THR A 319 19.00 11.95 12.13
C THR A 319 18.51 12.91 11.04
N ILE A 320 17.38 12.64 10.39
CA ILE A 320 16.82 13.54 9.37
C ILE A 320 16.39 14.87 9.99
N LYS A 321 15.79 14.85 11.18
CA LYS A 321 15.46 16.07 11.92
C LYS A 321 16.72 16.88 12.27
N THR A 322 17.79 16.22 12.69
CA THR A 322 19.05 16.89 13.04
C THR A 322 19.73 17.51 11.82
N ILE A 323 19.81 16.80 10.68
CA ILE A 323 20.53 17.28 9.50
C ILE A 323 19.72 18.29 8.69
N PHE A 324 18.42 18.06 8.54
CA PHE A 324 17.57 18.83 7.62
C PHE A 324 16.48 19.65 8.31
N GLY A 325 16.30 19.53 9.63
CA GLY A 325 15.17 20.15 10.32
C GLY A 325 13.79 19.57 9.95
N ILE A 326 13.75 18.47 9.18
CA ILE A 326 12.52 17.85 8.68
C ILE A 326 12.13 16.67 9.56
N VAL A 327 10.85 16.59 9.92
CA VAL A 327 10.27 15.42 10.59
C VAL A 327 9.67 14.49 9.54
N LEU A 328 10.17 13.25 9.47
CA LEU A 328 9.57 12.22 8.62
C LEU A 328 8.40 11.54 9.33
N GLU A 329 7.30 11.36 8.60
CA GLU A 329 6.17 10.54 9.02
C GLU A 329 6.30 9.13 8.46
N THR A 330 5.89 8.12 9.25
CA THR A 330 5.80 6.74 8.75
C THR A 330 4.56 6.57 7.84
N GLU A 331 4.73 5.80 6.77
CA GLU A 331 3.62 5.29 5.95
C GLU A 331 3.09 3.97 6.53
N VAL A 332 4.00 3.17 7.09
CA VAL A 332 3.72 1.91 7.78
C VAL A 332 3.01 2.17 9.10
N ILE A 333 1.96 1.39 9.37
CA ILE A 333 1.23 1.40 10.63
C ILE A 333 2.01 0.58 11.66
N ILE A 334 2.48 1.24 12.72
CA ILE A 334 3.20 0.60 13.81
C ILE A 334 2.18 0.09 14.83
N LEU A 335 2.27 -1.21 15.18
CA LEU A 335 1.35 -1.94 16.07
C LEU A 335 2.10 -2.56 17.25
#